data_AF-A0A2G9Z0A2-F1
#
_entry.id   AF-A0A2G9Z0A2-F1
#
_cell.length_a   1.000
_cell.length_b   1.000
_cell.length_c   1.000
_cell.angle_alpha   90.00
_cell.angle_beta   90.00
_cell.angle_gamma   90.00
#
_symmetry.space_group_name_H-M   'P 1'
#
loop_
_entity.id
_entity.type
_entity.pdbx_description
1 polymer ?
#
loop_
_entity_poly.entity_id
_entity_poly.type
_entity_poly.pdbx_seq_one_letter_code
_entity_poly.pdbx_strand_id
1 'polypeptide(L)'
;MNRILVPKEKKLEREVIITKNREGQIEFFTNNQFLKITKEIQEKLRKSGLSSRKIRRVIYSSASSEKIDKKGYVFIPKFLRKAP
;
A
#
# COMPACT_ATOMS: atom_id res chain seq x y z
N MET A 1 -21.00 -1.66 -0.80
CA MET A 1 -20.05 -2.24 -1.79
C MET A 1 -18.63 -1.85 -1.38
N ASN A 2 -17.65 -2.78 -1.39
CA ASN A 2 -16.29 -2.56 -0.85
C ASN A 2 -15.21 -2.57 -1.95
N ARG A 3 -15.48 -1.92 -3.08
CA ARG A 3 -14.57 -1.89 -4.23
C ARG A 3 -14.28 -0.44 -4.60
N ILE A 4 -13.01 -0.11 -4.85
CA ILE A 4 -12.60 1.21 -5.38
C ILE A 4 -12.09 1.03 -6.80
N LEU A 5 -12.36 2.03 -7.64
CA LEU A 5 -11.82 2.11 -8.98
C LEU A 5 -10.35 2.52 -8.93
N VAL A 6 -9.48 1.73 -9.53
CA VAL A 6 -8.05 2.04 -9.62
C VAL A 6 -7.84 3.15 -10.67
N PRO A 7 -6.99 4.16 -10.40
CA PRO A 7 -6.61 5.17 -11.38
C PRO A 7 -6.11 4.54 -12.69
N LYS A 8 -6.46 5.14 -13.84
CA LYS A 8 -6.14 4.58 -15.18
C LYS A 8 -4.63 4.31 -15.37
N GLU A 9 -3.78 5.14 -14.79
CA GLU A 9 -2.31 5.01 -14.84
C GLU A 9 -1.80 3.71 -14.21
N LYS A 10 -2.49 3.19 -13.19
CA LYS A 10 -2.11 1.97 -12.45
C LYS A 10 -2.82 0.71 -12.96
N LYS A 11 -3.74 0.84 -13.94
CA LYS A 11 -4.46 -0.30 -14.55
C LYS A 11 -3.58 -1.19 -15.43
N LEU A 12 -2.37 -0.74 -15.79
CA LEU A 12 -1.41 -1.54 -16.55
C LEU A 12 -0.91 -2.76 -15.75
N GLU A 13 -0.96 -2.69 -14.43
CA GLU A 13 -0.59 -3.81 -13.55
C GLU A 13 -1.83 -4.64 -13.18
N ARG A 14 -1.71 -5.97 -13.18
CA ARG A 14 -2.80 -6.88 -12.76
C ARG A 14 -3.04 -6.86 -11.24
N GLU A 15 -2.07 -6.35 -10.50
CA GLU A 15 -2.06 -6.25 -9.04
C GLU A 15 -1.59 -4.85 -8.64
N VAL A 16 -2.17 -4.34 -7.56
CA VAL A 16 -1.75 -3.08 -6.93
C VAL A 16 -1.62 -3.28 -5.45
N ILE A 17 -0.67 -2.57 -4.88
CA ILE A 17 -0.53 -2.48 -3.44
C ILE A 17 -1.41 -1.33 -2.95
N ILE A 18 -2.32 -1.65 -2.05
CA ILE A 18 -3.18 -0.68 -1.39
C ILE A 18 -2.71 -0.48 0.04
N THR A 19 -2.64 0.78 0.44
CA THR A 19 -2.26 1.16 1.80
C THR A 19 -3.17 2.27 2.30
N LYS A 20 -3.12 2.53 3.61
CA LYS A 20 -3.81 3.67 4.22
C LYS A 20 -2.78 4.62 4.81
N ASN A 21 -2.86 5.89 4.42
CA ASN A 21 -1.94 6.92 4.91
C ASN A 21 -2.34 7.42 6.30
N ARG A 22 -1.55 8.33 6.87
CA ARG A 22 -1.79 8.89 8.21
C ARG A 22 -3.06 9.73 8.31
N GLU A 23 -3.53 10.29 7.20
CA GLU A 23 -4.79 11.05 7.08
C GLU A 23 -6.00 10.12 6.86
N GLY A 24 -5.74 8.82 6.81
CA GLY A 24 -6.76 7.81 6.65
C GLY A 24 -7.26 7.62 5.21
N GLN A 25 -6.57 8.19 4.22
CA GLN A 25 -6.89 8.03 2.81
C GLN A 25 -6.26 6.74 2.25
N ILE A 26 -6.93 6.14 1.27
CA ILE A 26 -6.45 4.94 0.60
C ILE A 26 -5.53 5.35 -0.54
N GLU A 27 -4.28 4.90 -0.47
CA GLU A 27 -3.27 5.10 -1.49
C GLU A 27 -3.05 3.79 -2.26
N PHE A 28 -2.91 3.93 -3.58
CA PHE A 28 -2.58 2.83 -4.48
C PHE A 28 -1.12 2.96 -4.86
N PHE A 29 -0.41 1.86 -5.01
CA PHE A 29 0.96 1.82 -5.52
C PHE A 29 1.10 0.67 -6.50
N THR A 30 1.95 0.86 -7.51
CA THR A 30 2.47 -0.27 -8.26
C THR A 30 3.46 -1.05 -7.40
N ASN A 31 3.69 -2.32 -7.74
CA ASN A 31 4.69 -3.13 -7.03
C ASN A 31 6.06 -2.45 -7.05
N ASN A 32 6.44 -1.86 -8.19
CA ASN A 32 7.71 -1.15 -8.36
C ASN A 32 7.78 0.14 -7.54
N GLN A 33 6.70 0.94 -7.51
CA GLN A 33 6.65 2.15 -6.68
C GLN A 33 6.78 1.82 -5.20
N PHE A 34 6.03 0.82 -4.75
CA PHE A 34 6.07 0.40 -3.35
C PHE A 34 7.45 -0.11 -2.96
N LEU A 35 8.11 -0.91 -3.80
CA LEU A 35 9.48 -1.37 -3.55
C LEU A 35 10.49 -0.22 -3.43
N LYS A 36 10.36 0.84 -4.23
CA LYS A 36 11.21 2.03 -4.12
C LYS A 36 10.97 2.78 -2.80
N ILE A 37 9.71 3.08 -2.50
CA ILE A 37 9.30 3.79 -1.28
C ILE A 37 9.76 3.02 -0.03
N THR A 38 9.54 1.71 0.00
CA THR A 38 9.92 0.88 1.14
C THR A 38 11.43 0.84 1.36
N LYS A 39 12.24 0.81 0.29
CA LYS A 39 13.70 0.94 0.37
C LYS A 39 14.13 2.30 0.94
N GLU A 40 13.57 3.39 0.45
CA GLU A 40 13.88 4.74 0.94
C GLU A 40 13.52 4.91 2.42
N ILE A 41 12.35 4.40 2.83
CA ILE A 41 11.93 4.42 4.23
C ILE A 41 12.88 3.57 5.07
N GLN A 42 13.26 2.39 4.60
CA GLN A 42 14.20 1.52 5.31
C GLN A 42 15.56 2.19 5.51
N GLU A 43 16.09 2.89 4.51
CA GLU A 43 17.34 3.65 4.64
C GLU A 43 17.22 4.81 5.62
N LYS A 44 16.15 5.60 5.54
CA LYS A 44 15.89 6.72 6.48
C LYS A 44 15.78 6.21 7.91
N LEU A 45 15.05 5.13 8.13
CA LEU A 45 14.84 4.58 9.47
C LEU A 45 16.09 3.88 10.01
N ARG A 46 16.91 3.25 9.15
CA ARG A 46 18.23 2.73 9.55
C ARG A 46 19.14 3.82 10.08
N LYS A 47 19.14 5.01 9.45
CA LYS A 47 19.88 6.19 9.93
C LYS A 47 19.36 6.71 11.29
N SER A 48 18.07 6.53 11.58
CA SER A 48 17.45 6.95 12.85
C SER A 48 17.65 5.98 14.03
N GLY A 49 18.36 4.86 13.83
CA GLY A 49 18.58 3.86 14.89
C GLY A 49 17.36 2.98 15.22
N LEU A 50 16.28 3.08 14.44
CA LEU A 50 15.10 2.24 14.62
C LEU A 50 15.35 0.80 14.13
N SER A 51 14.97 -0.19 14.95
CA SER A 51 15.14 -1.60 14.60
C SER A 51 14.38 -1.98 13.32
N SER A 52 15.00 -2.80 12.48
CA SER A 52 14.44 -3.33 11.22
C SER A 52 13.08 -4.01 11.39
N ARG A 53 12.81 -4.62 12.55
CA ARG A 53 11.51 -5.23 12.90
C ARG A 53 10.39 -4.19 13.01
N LYS A 54 10.63 -3.09 13.73
CA LYS A 54 9.64 -2.00 13.85
C LYS A 54 9.36 -1.36 12.49
N ILE A 55 10.40 -1.20 11.66
CA ILE A 55 10.29 -0.69 10.28
C ILE A 55 9.36 -1.56 9.44
N ARG A 56 9.62 -2.88 9.39
CA ARG A 56 8.75 -3.82 8.67
C ARG A 56 7.31 -3.77 9.17
N ARG A 57 7.12 -3.67 10.49
CA ARG A 57 5.77 -3.64 11.07
C ARG A 57 4.99 -2.41 10.60
N VAL A 58 5.59 -1.23 10.60
CA VAL A 58 4.94 0.01 10.14
C VAL A 58 4.62 -0.03 8.64
N ILE A 59 5.53 -0.55 7.83
CA ILE A 59 5.39 -0.54 6.36
C ILE A 59 4.40 -1.62 5.87
N TYR A 60 4.50 -2.84 6.40
CA TYR A 60 3.78 -3.98 5.85
C TYR A 60 2.48 -4.30 6.59
N SER A 61 2.25 -3.80 7.81
CA SER A 61 0.97 -4.05 8.50
C SER A 61 -0.21 -3.26 7.93
N SER A 62 0.09 -2.19 7.19
CA SER A 62 -0.90 -1.27 6.59
C SER A 62 -1.00 -1.42 5.07
N ALA A 63 -0.38 -2.45 4.47
CA ALA A 63 -0.35 -2.66 3.04
C ALA A 63 -0.92 -4.05 2.65
N SER A 64 -1.72 -4.11 1.58
CA SER A 64 -2.20 -5.36 0.97
C SER A 64 -1.91 -5.35 -0.52
N SER A 65 -1.56 -6.50 -1.10
CA SER A 65 -1.57 -6.66 -2.56
C SER A 65 -2.94 -7.17 -2.99
N GLU A 66 -3.59 -6.49 -3.92
CA GLU A 66 -4.91 -6.86 -4.41
C GLU A 66 -4.95 -6.90 -5.94
N LYS A 67 -5.70 -7.87 -6.47
CA LYS A 67 -5.89 -8.04 -7.92
C LYS A 67 -6.92 -7.05 -8.44
N ILE A 68 -6.62 -6.46 -9.60
CA ILE A 68 -7.55 -5.61 -10.33
C ILE A 68 -8.49 -6.48 -11.17
N ASP A 69 -9.79 -6.30 -10.99
CA ASP A 69 -10.81 -6.92 -11.84
C ASP A 69 -10.78 -6.35 -13.27
N LYS A 70 -11.37 -7.04 -14.25
CA LYS A 70 -11.44 -6.63 -15.66
C LYS A 70 -12.05 -5.24 -15.86
N LYS A 71 -12.90 -4.80 -14.92
CA LYS A 71 -13.53 -3.47 -14.90
C LYS A 71 -12.66 -2.38 -14.25
N GLY A 72 -11.48 -2.72 -13.74
CA GLY A 72 -10.56 -1.80 -13.07
C GLY A 72 -10.82 -1.60 -11.57
N TYR A 73 -11.58 -2.50 -10.95
CA TYR A 73 -11.94 -2.40 -9.53
C TYR A 73 -11.04 -3.28 -8.67
N VAL A 74 -10.74 -2.79 -7.47
CA VAL A 74 -9.98 -3.51 -6.44
C VAL A 74 -10.82 -3.62 -5.17
N PHE A 75 -10.75 -4.78 -4.51
CA PHE A 75 -11.40 -4.99 -3.23
C PHE A 75 -10.61 -4.35 -2.09
N ILE A 76 -11.30 -3.71 -1.13
CA ILE A 76 -10.65 -3.15 0.05
C ILE A 76 -10.74 -4.13 1.24
N PRO A 77 -9.61 -4.63 1.75
CA PRO A 77 -9.53 -5.42 2.97
C PRO A 77 -10.19 -4.74 4.18
N LYS A 78 -10.72 -5.55 5.11
CA LYS A 78 -11.42 -5.05 6.32
C LYS A 78 -10.53 -4.14 7.18
N PHE A 79 -9.22 -4.40 7.25
CA PHE A 79 -8.31 -3.63 8.08
C PHE A 79 -8.05 -2.21 7.53
N LEU A 80 -8.06 -2.02 6.21
CA LEU A 80 -7.97 -0.70 5.59
C LEU A 80 -9.27 0.10 5.68
N ARG A 81 -10.40 -0.58 5.90
CA ARG A 81 -11.71 0.07 6.08
C ARG A 81 -11.90 0.70 7.46
N LYS A 82 -11.31 0.11 8.50
CA LYS A 82 -11.64 0.39 9.91
C LYS A 82 -10.61 1.22 10.66
N ALA A 83 -9.43 1.50 10.08
CA ALA A 83 -8.48 2.35 10.78
C ALA A 83 -9.11 3.75 10.97
N PRO A 84 -8.92 4.40 12.13
CA PRO A 84 -9.45 5.73 12.41
C PRO A 84 -8.97 6.77 11.39
#